data_AF-A0AAU5I115-F1
#
_entry.id   AF-A0AAU5I115-F1
#
_cell.length_a   1.000
_cell.length_b   1.000
_cell.length_c   1.000
_cell.angle_alpha   90.00
_cell.angle_beta   90.00
_cell.angle_gamma   90.00
#
_symmetry.space_group_name_H-M   'P 1'
#
loop_
_entity.id
_entity.type
_entity.pdbx_description
1 polymer ?
#
loop_
_entity_poly.entity_id
_entity_poly.type
_entity_poly.pdbx_seq_one_letter_code
_entity_poly.pdbx_strand_id
1 'polypeptide(L)'
;MAEHGHRITAAIACHVARLGGTVSELTQLLLHPDHEGGRHTQYIALRSGQARALAYIERVWRNASATVTSSVRVASRQDVYEDLAALRDRIEVTPWRGERGRTALRVLRAHLNFAEAAGGRLHAASERQAAEEAGISRQTLRLAYERVLKPGGWLRRLKVGRGKEGSSWYLGNGLNSAEGGWTSHTRTTQFPPAPALGEWSTPETALSADVDSTVISRLMAHDAFAHGALGSSALMIIGALHARPAQTAGELVVTSSVSRATVYRSLDRLARHGLVRRIGETWILAPRALEGFGNSLPEAVTAPHLVLSHGWDTVATIHGTAGLAARRRTLHAAERTAYRAVLERLAGHRSTAVVIVRDGRQVLVPAPRPDEVPPLVQVRNGCVLDPVTGRPAADWRIATDGRLILITPADRRSYDELAAAHAEALSEWESVA
;
A
#
# COMPACT_ATOMS: atom_id res chain seq x y z
N MET A 1 -2.15 17.27 20.81
CA MET A 1 -1.66 18.59 20.36
C MET A 1 -0.17 18.61 19.97
N ALA A 2 0.75 18.03 20.76
CA ALA A 2 2.19 18.07 20.47
C ALA A 2 2.61 17.46 19.11
N GLU A 3 1.97 16.37 18.69
CA GLU A 3 2.29 15.70 17.42
C GLU A 3 1.91 16.55 16.18
N HIS A 4 0.78 17.26 16.25
CA HIS A 4 0.35 18.15 15.17
C HIS A 4 1.27 19.36 15.03
N GLY A 5 1.66 19.96 16.17
CA GLY A 5 2.62 21.07 16.19
C GLY A 5 3.97 20.69 15.58
N HIS A 6 4.50 19.51 15.91
CA HIS A 6 5.74 19.03 15.31
C HIS A 6 5.66 18.85 13.79
N ARG A 7 4.56 18.30 13.28
CA ARG A 7 4.36 18.12 11.82
C ARG A 7 4.34 19.45 11.07
N ILE A 8 3.69 20.47 11.64
CA ILE A 8 3.67 21.81 11.06
C ILE A 8 5.09 22.40 11.03
N THR A 9 5.81 22.34 12.15
CA THR A 9 7.19 22.85 12.22
C THR A 9 8.11 22.13 11.23
N ALA A 10 7.98 20.80 11.09
CA ALA A 10 8.75 20.03 10.13
C ALA A 10 8.42 20.40 8.67
N ALA A 11 7.14 20.63 8.35
CA ALA A 11 6.73 21.06 7.00
C ALA A 11 7.32 22.43 6.64
N ILE A 12 7.28 23.39 7.57
CA ILE A 12 7.87 24.72 7.41
C ILE A 12 9.39 24.61 7.21
N ALA A 13 10.07 23.79 8.02
CA ALA A 13 11.50 23.56 7.88
C ALA A 13 11.87 22.97 6.51
N CYS A 14 11.11 22.00 6.00
CA CYS A 14 11.30 21.45 4.65
C CYS A 14 11.10 22.51 3.57
N HIS A 15 10.13 23.42 3.74
CA HIS A 15 9.90 24.51 2.80
C HIS A 15 11.08 25.50 2.77
N VAL A 16 11.56 25.96 3.93
CA VAL A 16 12.73 26.85 4.04
C VAL A 16 13.97 26.20 3.42
N ALA A 17 14.22 24.92 3.72
CA ALA A 17 15.33 24.18 3.12
C ALA A 17 15.22 24.06 1.60
N ARG A 18 14.01 23.88 1.03
CA ARG A 18 13.79 23.82 -0.42
C ARG A 18 14.01 25.16 -1.14
N LEU A 19 13.83 26.26 -0.42
CA LEU A 19 14.13 27.60 -0.94
C LEU A 19 15.62 27.97 -0.80
N GLY A 20 16.46 27.06 -0.27
CA GLY A 20 17.88 27.31 -0.03
C GLY A 20 18.15 28.16 1.22
N GLY A 21 17.19 28.25 2.14
CA GLY A 21 17.34 29.03 3.36
C GLY A 21 18.27 28.38 4.40
N THR A 22 18.38 29.03 5.56
CA THR A 22 19.29 28.64 6.65
C THR A 22 18.54 28.30 7.95
N VAL A 23 19.23 27.62 8.87
CA VAL A 23 18.69 27.35 10.22
C VAL A 23 18.39 28.63 11.00
N SER A 24 19.13 29.72 10.72
CA SER A 24 18.92 31.02 11.34
C SER A 24 17.61 31.65 10.89
N GLU A 25 17.33 31.60 9.58
CA GLU A 25 16.07 32.07 9.00
C GLU A 25 14.88 31.25 9.52
N LEU A 26 15.02 29.93 9.60
CA LEU A 26 14.00 29.08 10.21
C LEU A 26 13.75 29.44 11.68
N THR A 27 14.82 29.71 12.43
CA THR A 27 14.74 30.09 13.85
C THR A 27 14.01 31.41 14.02
N GLN A 28 14.34 32.42 13.22
CA GLN A 28 13.68 33.73 13.24
C GLN A 28 12.19 33.59 12.89
N LEU A 29 11.86 32.79 11.87
CA LEU A 29 10.49 32.55 11.43
C LEU A 29 9.65 31.85 12.51
N LEU A 30 10.18 30.78 13.13
CA LEU A 30 9.44 29.98 14.11
C LEU A 30 9.29 30.66 15.48
N LEU A 31 10.17 31.60 15.81
CA LEU A 31 10.11 32.37 17.06
C LEU A 31 9.43 33.73 16.90
N HIS A 32 9.07 34.13 15.68
CA HIS A 32 8.33 35.37 15.45
C HIS A 32 6.96 35.32 16.16
N PRO A 33 6.60 36.29 17.02
CA PRO A 33 5.42 36.24 17.88
C PRO A 33 4.12 35.94 17.12
N ASP A 34 3.96 36.55 15.94
CA ASP A 34 2.73 36.44 15.15
C ASP A 34 2.70 35.23 14.21
N HIS A 35 3.76 34.44 14.14
CA HIS A 35 3.81 33.31 13.20
C HIS A 35 3.11 32.08 13.79
N GLU A 36 1.87 31.83 13.34
CA GLU A 36 1.04 30.73 13.88
C GLU A 36 1.69 29.35 13.74
N GLY A 37 2.43 29.12 12.65
CA GLY A 37 3.18 27.87 12.44
C GLY A 37 4.34 27.66 13.42
N GLY A 38 4.74 28.72 14.13
CA GLY A 38 5.77 28.73 15.17
C GLY A 38 5.24 28.45 16.58
N ARG A 39 3.91 28.44 16.79
CA ARG A 39 3.30 28.32 18.14
C ARG A 39 3.82 27.15 18.97
N HIS A 40 4.10 26.01 18.33
CA HIS A 40 4.65 24.86 19.04
C HIS A 40 6.06 25.13 19.59
N THR A 41 6.92 25.75 18.78
CA THR A 41 8.29 26.14 19.14
C THR A 41 8.29 27.25 20.19
N GLN A 42 7.44 28.26 20.03
CA GLN A 42 7.23 29.33 21.02
C GLN A 42 6.76 28.76 22.36
N TYR A 43 5.86 27.79 22.35
CA TYR A 43 5.42 27.11 23.57
C TYR A 43 6.57 26.35 24.25
N ILE A 44 7.46 25.70 23.49
CA ILE A 44 8.68 25.08 24.03
C ILE A 44 9.59 26.14 24.66
N ALA A 45 9.75 27.30 24.01
CA ALA A 45 10.55 28.41 24.53
C ALA A 45 9.99 28.94 25.86
N LEU A 46 8.67 29.17 25.92
CA LEU A 46 7.98 29.66 27.13
C LEU A 46 8.00 28.65 28.27
N ARG A 47 7.79 27.36 27.98
CA ARG A 47 7.67 26.31 29.00
C ARG A 47 9.01 25.74 29.46
N SER A 48 9.99 25.68 28.57
CA SER A 48 11.23 24.92 28.79
C SER A 48 12.50 25.70 28.46
N GLY A 49 12.36 27.00 28.21
CA GLY A 49 13.46 27.92 27.98
C GLY A 49 13.92 27.97 26.52
N GLN A 50 14.51 29.11 26.18
CA GLN A 50 14.95 29.44 24.82
C GLN A 50 15.95 28.43 24.26
N ALA A 51 16.94 28.00 25.07
CA ALA A 51 17.96 27.04 24.66
C ALA A 51 17.35 25.70 24.18
N ARG A 52 16.26 25.25 24.82
CA ARG A 52 15.59 24.00 24.46
C ARG A 52 14.75 24.13 23.18
N ALA A 53 14.19 25.30 22.92
CA ALA A 53 13.52 25.60 21.66
C ALA A 53 14.50 25.65 20.48
N LEU A 54 15.67 26.26 20.67
CA LEU A 54 16.73 26.30 19.65
C LEU A 54 17.24 24.90 19.30
N ALA A 55 17.56 24.08 20.31
CA ALA A 55 17.97 22.68 20.09
C ALA A 55 16.89 21.85 19.38
N TYR A 56 15.61 22.14 19.65
CA TYR A 56 14.50 21.53 18.93
C TYR A 56 14.47 21.96 17.45
N ILE A 57 14.59 23.25 17.17
CA ILE A 57 14.64 23.80 15.80
C ILE A 57 15.81 23.20 15.02
N GLU A 58 17.02 23.16 15.59
CA GLU A 58 18.19 22.58 14.95
C GLU A 58 18.00 21.10 14.57
N ARG A 59 17.37 20.32 15.46
CA ARG A 59 17.05 18.93 15.18
C ARG A 59 16.04 18.80 14.03
N VAL A 60 15.00 19.64 14.03
CA VAL A 60 14.00 19.66 12.95
C VAL A 60 14.64 20.09 11.63
N TRP A 61 15.53 21.09 11.66
CA TRP A 61 16.30 21.55 10.50
C TRP A 61 17.17 20.46 9.91
N ARG A 62 17.99 19.78 10.72
CA ARG A 62 18.85 18.69 10.26
C ARG A 62 18.06 17.60 9.54
N ASN A 63 16.90 17.24 10.08
CA ASN A 63 15.99 16.29 9.46
C ASN A 63 15.43 16.86 8.15
N ALA A 64 14.88 18.07 8.17
CA ALA A 64 14.32 18.71 6.98
C ALA A 64 15.35 18.80 5.84
N SER A 65 16.55 19.29 6.10
CA SER A 65 17.63 19.40 5.10
C SER A 65 18.01 18.02 4.55
N ALA A 66 18.18 17.00 5.40
CA ALA A 66 18.44 15.64 4.92
C ALA A 66 17.28 15.09 4.07
N THR A 67 16.03 15.42 4.40
CA THR A 67 14.85 15.05 3.58
C THR A 67 14.90 15.73 2.23
N VAL A 68 15.21 17.04 2.20
CA VAL A 68 15.23 17.82 0.97
C VAL A 68 16.35 17.34 0.05
N THR A 69 17.56 17.14 0.58
CA THR A 69 18.71 16.65 -0.20
C THR A 69 18.49 15.25 -0.75
N SER A 70 17.78 14.38 -0.04
CA SER A 70 17.43 13.03 -0.51
C SER A 70 16.18 12.97 -1.39
N SER A 71 15.45 14.09 -1.55
CA SER A 71 14.23 14.17 -2.36
C SER A 71 14.45 14.90 -3.67
N VAL A 72 14.02 14.32 -4.79
CA VAL A 72 14.02 15.00 -6.09
C VAL A 72 12.91 16.07 -6.08
N ARG A 73 13.26 17.29 -6.51
CA ARG A 73 12.28 18.36 -6.70
C ARG A 73 11.45 18.02 -7.93
N VAL A 74 10.18 17.73 -7.72
CA VAL A 74 9.18 17.64 -8.79
C VAL A 74 8.70 19.06 -9.09
N ALA A 75 9.23 19.67 -10.15
CA ALA A 75 8.83 21.00 -10.63
C ALA A 75 7.68 20.92 -11.63
N SER A 76 7.52 19.79 -12.31
CA SER A 76 6.49 19.59 -13.33
C SER A 76 5.87 18.20 -13.30
N ARG A 77 4.75 18.02 -14.01
CA ARG A 77 4.13 16.70 -14.23
C ARG A 77 5.04 15.77 -15.05
N GLN A 78 5.89 16.34 -15.91
CA GLN A 78 6.86 15.59 -16.71
C GLN A 78 7.92 14.95 -15.80
N ASP A 79 8.42 15.68 -14.80
CA ASP A 79 9.40 15.18 -13.83
C ASP A 79 8.86 13.96 -13.06
N VAL A 80 7.54 13.92 -12.82
CA VAL A 80 6.91 12.76 -12.18
C VAL A 80 6.93 11.53 -13.09
N TYR A 81 6.62 11.71 -14.38
CA TYR A 81 6.67 10.62 -15.34
C TYR A 81 8.09 10.11 -15.54
N GLU A 82 9.08 10.99 -15.57
CA GLU A 82 10.51 10.64 -15.62
C GLU A 82 10.94 9.88 -14.36
N ASP A 83 10.50 10.33 -13.19
CA ASP A 83 10.78 9.66 -11.92
C ASP A 83 10.14 8.26 -11.84
N LEU A 84 8.91 8.10 -12.32
CA LEU A 84 8.24 6.79 -12.43
C LEU A 84 8.88 5.90 -13.49
N ALA A 85 9.34 6.45 -14.61
CA ALA A 85 10.08 5.72 -15.64
C ALA A 85 11.41 5.19 -15.08
N ALA A 86 12.20 6.05 -14.44
CA ALA A 86 13.44 5.64 -13.79
C ALA A 86 13.20 4.59 -12.69
N LEU A 87 12.07 4.67 -11.98
CA LEU A 87 11.66 3.62 -11.03
C LEU A 87 11.31 2.31 -11.74
N ARG A 88 10.62 2.36 -12.89
CA ARG A 88 10.35 1.18 -13.73
C ARG A 88 11.65 0.50 -14.12
N ASP A 89 12.64 1.25 -14.62
CA ASP A 89 13.93 0.71 -15.08
C ASP A 89 14.66 0.00 -13.93
N ARG A 90 14.69 0.63 -12.74
CA ARG A 90 15.28 0.00 -11.54
C ARG A 90 14.59 -1.32 -11.16
N ILE A 91 13.27 -1.40 -11.28
CA ILE A 91 12.52 -2.63 -11.01
C ILE A 91 12.85 -3.71 -12.07
N GLU A 92 13.08 -3.34 -13.34
CA GLU A 92 13.43 -4.27 -14.43
C GLU A 92 14.80 -4.92 -14.20
N VAL A 93 15.81 -4.13 -13.86
CA VAL A 93 17.18 -4.62 -13.66
C VAL A 93 17.36 -5.36 -12.32
N THR A 94 16.37 -5.28 -11.41
CA THR A 94 16.44 -5.97 -10.12
C THR A 94 16.24 -7.47 -10.30
N PRO A 95 17.12 -8.34 -9.77
CA PRO A 95 16.99 -9.79 -9.90
C PRO A 95 15.88 -10.35 -8.98
N TRP A 96 14.72 -10.67 -9.54
CA TRP A 96 13.56 -11.22 -8.82
C TRP A 96 13.59 -12.75 -8.70
N ARG A 97 14.54 -13.27 -7.92
CA ARG A 97 14.79 -14.72 -7.84
C ARG A 97 13.62 -15.51 -7.21
N GLY A 98 13.31 -16.64 -7.84
CA GLY A 98 12.33 -17.61 -7.34
C GLY A 98 10.86 -17.17 -7.48
N GLU A 99 9.94 -18.03 -7.05
CA GLU A 99 8.50 -17.77 -7.16
C GLU A 99 8.04 -16.56 -6.33
N ARG A 100 8.62 -16.39 -5.15
CA ARG A 100 8.32 -15.24 -4.27
C ARG A 100 8.79 -13.92 -4.89
N GLY A 101 9.97 -13.90 -5.51
CA GLY A 101 10.49 -12.73 -6.23
C GLY A 101 9.60 -12.35 -7.42
N ARG A 102 9.23 -13.32 -8.27
CA ARG A 102 8.33 -13.07 -9.41
C ARG A 102 6.95 -12.55 -8.99
N THR A 103 6.42 -13.06 -7.88
CA THR A 103 5.17 -12.56 -7.30
C THR A 103 5.32 -11.11 -6.84
N ALA A 104 6.42 -10.79 -6.17
CA ALA A 104 6.73 -9.43 -5.72
C ALA A 104 6.87 -8.44 -6.89
N LEU A 105 7.52 -8.84 -7.99
CA LEU A 105 7.59 -8.05 -9.22
C LEU A 105 6.20 -7.72 -9.76
N ARG A 106 5.30 -8.71 -9.90
CA ARG A 106 3.92 -8.48 -10.38
C ARG A 106 3.17 -7.50 -9.49
N VAL A 107 3.32 -7.63 -8.17
CA VAL A 107 2.70 -6.70 -7.21
C VAL A 107 3.26 -5.30 -7.35
N LEU A 108 4.58 -5.12 -7.49
CA LEU A 108 5.15 -3.79 -7.72
C LEU A 108 4.68 -3.16 -9.02
N ARG A 109 4.51 -3.95 -10.08
CA ARG A 109 3.98 -3.47 -11.36
C ARG A 109 2.54 -2.99 -11.24
N ALA A 110 1.69 -3.74 -10.52
CA ALA A 110 0.34 -3.26 -10.21
C ALA A 110 0.36 -1.92 -9.47
N HIS A 111 1.24 -1.75 -8.49
CA HIS A 111 1.39 -0.47 -7.78
C HIS A 111 1.98 0.65 -8.65
N LEU A 112 2.87 0.33 -9.59
CA LEU A 112 3.37 1.29 -10.57
C LEU A 112 2.24 1.79 -11.48
N ASN A 113 1.39 0.90 -11.98
CA ASN A 113 0.21 1.29 -12.78
C ASN A 113 -0.71 2.24 -12.00
N PHE A 114 -0.96 1.97 -10.71
CA PHE A 114 -1.74 2.89 -9.87
C PHE A 114 -1.03 4.23 -9.62
N ALA A 115 0.30 4.22 -9.49
CA ALA A 115 1.09 5.44 -9.33
C ALA A 115 1.09 6.29 -10.61
N GLU A 116 1.23 5.67 -11.78
CA GLU A 116 1.12 6.34 -13.08
C GLU A 116 -0.27 6.96 -13.26
N ALA A 117 -1.34 6.22 -12.91
CA ALA A 117 -2.71 6.73 -12.96
C ALA A 117 -2.98 7.87 -11.95
N ALA A 118 -2.37 7.80 -10.77
CA ALA A 118 -2.46 8.84 -9.75
C ALA A 118 -1.59 10.07 -10.04
N GLY A 119 -0.68 9.98 -11.04
CA GLY A 119 0.27 11.05 -11.36
C GLY A 119 1.35 11.22 -10.30
N GLY A 120 1.80 10.13 -9.65
CA GLY A 120 2.88 10.15 -8.69
C GLY A 120 3.01 8.88 -7.84
N ARG A 121 4.16 8.75 -7.16
CA ARG A 121 4.49 7.58 -6.31
C ARG A 121 3.49 7.33 -5.19
N LEU A 122 2.84 8.39 -4.71
CA LEU A 122 1.75 8.32 -3.73
C LEU A 122 0.44 8.01 -4.45
N HIS A 123 -0.18 6.88 -4.12
CA HIS A 123 -1.42 6.45 -4.76
C HIS A 123 -2.34 5.72 -3.79
N ALA A 124 -3.61 5.61 -4.16
CA ALA A 124 -4.61 4.88 -3.39
C ALA A 124 -4.94 3.55 -4.10
N ALA A 125 -4.87 2.44 -3.36
CA ALA A 125 -5.27 1.12 -3.86
C ALA A 125 -5.75 0.24 -2.70
N SER A 126 -6.87 -0.45 -2.89
CA SER A 126 -7.25 -1.55 -2.00
C SER A 126 -6.41 -2.81 -2.27
N GLU A 127 -6.19 -3.65 -1.26
CA GLU A 127 -5.48 -4.93 -1.44
C GLU A 127 -6.14 -5.81 -2.50
N ARG A 128 -7.47 -5.72 -2.64
CA ARG A 128 -8.22 -6.51 -3.61
C ARG A 128 -7.98 -6.00 -5.04
N GLN A 129 -8.03 -4.68 -5.26
CA GLN A 129 -7.68 -4.06 -6.54
C GLN A 129 -6.24 -4.37 -6.94
N ALA A 130 -5.30 -4.26 -6.00
CA ALA A 130 -3.91 -4.60 -6.27
C ALA A 130 -3.72 -6.09 -6.60
N ALA A 131 -4.52 -6.99 -6.00
CA ALA A 131 -4.44 -8.42 -6.30
C ALA A 131 -5.03 -8.74 -7.68
N GLU A 132 -6.14 -8.09 -8.03
CA GLU A 132 -6.76 -8.17 -9.37
C GLU A 132 -5.79 -7.69 -10.45
N GLU A 133 -5.23 -6.50 -10.28
CA GLU A 133 -4.28 -5.89 -11.20
C GLU A 133 -3.02 -6.74 -11.36
N ALA A 134 -2.49 -7.26 -10.25
CA ALA A 134 -1.34 -8.16 -10.29
C ALA A 134 -1.69 -9.57 -10.81
N GLY A 135 -2.97 -9.91 -11.01
CA GLY A 135 -3.45 -11.23 -11.45
C GLY A 135 -3.18 -12.36 -10.46
N ILE A 136 -3.20 -12.09 -9.14
CA ILE A 136 -2.92 -13.05 -8.07
C ILE A 136 -4.03 -13.06 -7.00
N SER A 137 -3.97 -14.01 -6.06
CA SER A 137 -4.88 -14.01 -4.92
C SER A 137 -4.53 -12.91 -3.90
N ARG A 138 -5.51 -12.46 -3.12
CA ARG A 138 -5.30 -11.49 -2.03
C ARG A 138 -4.32 -12.02 -0.97
N GLN A 139 -4.38 -13.30 -0.65
CA GLN A 139 -3.48 -13.93 0.31
C GLN A 139 -2.03 -13.93 -0.21
N THR A 140 -1.84 -14.27 -1.49
CA THR A 140 -0.53 -14.22 -2.17
C THR A 140 0.04 -12.80 -2.17
N LEU A 141 -0.80 -11.79 -2.43
CA LEU A 141 -0.42 -10.39 -2.38
C LEU A 141 0.05 -9.97 -0.99
N ARG A 142 -0.67 -10.33 0.08
CA ARG A 142 -0.26 -10.03 1.46
C ARG A 142 1.09 -10.66 1.82
N LEU A 143 1.30 -11.91 1.40
CA LEU A 143 2.59 -12.59 1.60
C LEU A 143 3.74 -11.86 0.86
N ALA A 144 3.49 -11.35 -0.34
CA ALA A 144 4.48 -10.58 -1.10
C ALA A 144 4.80 -9.25 -0.41
N TYR A 145 3.80 -8.55 0.15
CA TYR A 145 4.03 -7.34 0.95
C TYR A 145 4.96 -7.61 2.13
N GLU A 146 4.62 -8.57 2.99
CA GLU A 146 5.36 -8.79 4.23
C GLU A 146 6.75 -9.40 4.01
N ARG A 147 6.89 -10.30 3.02
CA ARG A 147 8.12 -11.10 2.89
C ARG A 147 9.15 -10.49 1.95
N VAL A 148 8.75 -9.64 1.01
CA VAL A 148 9.64 -9.15 -0.04
C VAL A 148 9.59 -7.64 -0.16
N LEU A 149 8.40 -7.06 -0.32
CA LEU A 149 8.29 -5.65 -0.73
C LEU A 149 8.51 -4.67 0.42
N LYS A 150 7.98 -4.93 1.61
CA LYS A 150 8.24 -4.08 2.79
C LYS A 150 9.67 -4.21 3.29
N PRO A 151 10.23 -5.43 3.53
CA PRO A 151 11.62 -5.55 3.96
C PRO A 151 12.59 -5.01 2.92
N GLY A 152 12.27 -5.19 1.63
CA GLY A 152 13.06 -4.67 0.52
C GLY A 152 12.94 -3.16 0.30
N GLY A 153 12.12 -2.43 1.06
CA GLY A 153 11.99 -0.97 0.93
C GLY A 153 11.30 -0.48 -0.35
N TRP A 154 10.65 -1.38 -1.09
CA TRP A 154 10.02 -1.07 -2.38
C TRP A 154 8.60 -0.50 -2.25
N LEU A 155 7.88 -0.89 -1.20
CA LEU A 155 6.49 -0.47 -1.01
C LEU A 155 6.22 -0.15 0.47
N ARG A 156 5.62 1.02 0.73
CA ARG A 156 5.24 1.45 2.08
C ARG A 156 3.74 1.77 2.13
N ARG A 157 3.05 1.22 3.12
CA ARG A 157 1.65 1.59 3.42
C ARG A 157 1.66 2.78 4.37
N LEU A 158 1.13 3.91 3.93
CA LEU A 158 1.07 5.14 4.73
C LEU A 158 -0.22 5.21 5.55
N LYS A 159 -1.34 4.82 4.95
CA LYS A 159 -2.66 4.83 5.59
C LYS A 159 -3.41 3.55 5.25
N VAL A 160 -4.01 2.92 6.25
CA VAL A 160 -4.94 1.82 6.03
C VAL A 160 -6.26 2.38 5.53
N GLY A 161 -6.71 1.91 4.38
CA GLY A 161 -8.02 2.27 3.84
C GLY A 161 -9.14 1.75 4.73
N ARG A 162 -10.19 2.55 4.93
CA ARG A 162 -11.41 2.16 5.65
C ARG A 162 -12.63 2.52 4.81
N GLY A 163 -13.60 1.61 4.77
CA GLY A 163 -14.88 1.82 4.08
C GLY A 163 -14.72 2.15 2.59
N LYS A 164 -15.02 3.40 2.21
CA LYS A 164 -14.98 3.89 0.82
C LYS A 164 -13.56 4.25 0.34
N GLU A 165 -12.58 4.35 1.24
CA GLU A 165 -11.21 4.75 0.91
C GLU A 165 -10.27 3.54 0.74
N GLY A 166 -9.51 3.50 -0.36
CA GLY A 166 -8.40 2.58 -0.54
C GLY A 166 -7.25 2.85 0.45
N SER A 167 -6.32 1.91 0.60
CA SER A 167 -5.12 2.18 1.38
C SER A 167 -4.22 3.14 0.62
N SER A 168 -3.57 4.07 1.33
CA SER A 168 -2.59 4.97 0.73
C SER A 168 -1.22 4.30 0.76
N TRP A 169 -0.59 4.22 -0.41
CA TRP A 169 0.68 3.54 -0.64
C TRP A 169 1.70 4.51 -1.24
N TYR A 170 2.96 4.24 -0.96
CA TYR A 170 4.09 4.96 -1.54
C TYR A 170 5.11 3.97 -2.11
N LEU A 171 5.55 4.22 -3.35
CA LEU A 171 6.61 3.46 -4.03
C LEU A 171 8.01 3.98 -3.64
N GLY A 172 8.75 3.12 -2.94
CA GLY A 172 10.13 3.36 -2.55
C GLY A 172 11.14 2.99 -3.63
N ASN A 173 12.43 3.28 -3.38
CA ASN A 173 13.52 2.98 -4.30
C ASN A 173 14.19 1.62 -4.09
N GLY A 174 13.71 0.81 -3.13
CA GLY A 174 14.35 -0.46 -2.77
C GLY A 174 15.47 -0.33 -1.72
N LEU A 175 16.20 -1.43 -1.47
CA LEU A 175 17.26 -1.55 -0.46
C LEU A 175 18.48 -0.63 -0.69
N ASN A 176 18.67 -0.11 -1.91
CA ASN A 176 19.75 0.84 -2.21
C ASN A 176 19.45 2.27 -1.71
N SER A 177 18.31 2.50 -1.05
CA SER A 177 18.05 3.74 -0.30
C SER A 177 18.72 3.70 1.08
N ALA A 178 19.95 3.20 1.16
CA ALA A 178 20.78 3.20 2.35
C ALA A 178 21.63 4.48 2.39
N GLU A 179 20.96 5.62 2.48
CA GLU A 179 21.47 6.74 3.28
C GLU A 179 20.30 7.29 4.08
N GLY A 180 20.37 7.09 5.40
CA GLY A 180 19.39 7.59 6.36
C GLY A 180 18.40 6.54 6.83
N GLY A 181 18.70 5.95 7.99
CA GLY A 181 17.68 5.40 8.87
C GLY A 181 16.68 6.50 9.22
N TRP A 182 15.49 6.44 8.64
CA TRP A 182 14.34 7.22 9.07
C TRP A 182 13.35 6.28 9.74
N THR A 183 13.80 5.68 10.83
CA THR A 183 12.94 5.10 11.86
C THR A 183 12.24 6.25 12.59
N SER A 184 11.06 6.67 12.11
CA SER A 184 10.23 7.64 12.85
C SER A 184 9.19 6.92 13.71
N HIS A 185 9.08 7.40 14.95
CA HIS A 185 8.57 6.74 16.15
C HIS A 185 7.05 6.61 16.25
N THR A 186 6.48 5.52 15.75
CA THR A 186 5.26 4.96 16.37
C THR A 186 5.43 3.45 16.49
N ARG A 187 6.16 3.03 17.52
CA ARG A 187 6.37 1.61 17.87
C ARG A 187 5.66 1.35 19.19
N THR A 188 4.72 0.41 19.20
CA THR A 188 4.35 -0.38 20.38
C THR A 188 4.34 -1.87 20.00
N THR A 189 5.27 -2.59 20.64
CA THR A 189 5.28 -4.00 21.05
C THR A 189 4.75 -5.07 20.09
N GLN A 190 5.67 -5.63 19.29
CA GLN A 190 5.95 -7.08 19.22
C GLN A 190 6.99 -7.32 18.10
N PHE A 191 8.24 -7.48 18.50
CA PHE A 191 9.29 -8.07 17.68
C PHE A 191 9.70 -9.39 18.34
N PRO A 192 9.82 -10.51 17.59
CA PRO A 192 10.76 -11.56 17.93
C PRO A 192 12.16 -11.21 17.39
N PRO A 193 13.23 -11.80 17.94
CA PRO A 193 14.61 -11.40 17.67
C PRO A 193 15.04 -11.79 16.25
N ALA A 194 16.07 -11.11 15.77
CA ALA A 194 16.75 -11.41 14.51
C ALA A 194 17.14 -12.90 14.41
N PRO A 195 16.96 -13.55 13.25
CA PRO A 195 17.76 -14.73 12.96
C PRO A 195 19.17 -14.23 12.59
N ALA A 196 20.11 -14.48 13.48
CA ALA A 196 21.47 -14.80 13.06
C ALA A 196 21.44 -16.08 12.20
N LEU A 197 22.37 -16.16 11.24
CA LEU A 197 22.65 -17.25 10.30
C LEU A 197 21.75 -17.30 9.04
N GLY A 198 22.27 -17.31 7.81
CA GLY A 198 23.66 -17.51 7.39
C GLY A 198 24.00 -16.69 6.15
N GLU A 199 25.20 -16.13 6.17
CA GLU A 199 25.99 -15.93 4.97
C GLU A 199 25.96 -17.23 4.16
N TRP A 200 25.41 -17.16 2.96
CA TRP A 200 25.83 -18.05 1.89
C TRP A 200 26.76 -17.24 1.01
N SER A 201 28.04 -17.41 1.27
CA SER A 201 29.14 -16.97 0.44
C SER A 201 29.13 -17.75 -0.89
N THR A 202 28.99 -16.96 -1.96
CA THR A 202 29.79 -16.97 -3.21
C THR A 202 29.49 -18.03 -4.30
N PRO A 203 29.95 -17.84 -5.57
CA PRO A 203 30.69 -16.72 -6.18
C PRO A 203 30.06 -16.12 -7.48
N GLU A 204 30.61 -14.95 -7.85
CA GLU A 204 30.89 -14.46 -9.21
C GLU A 204 29.76 -14.22 -10.25
N THR A 205 29.82 -12.99 -10.80
CA THR A 205 29.13 -12.46 -11.98
C THR A 205 27.59 -12.44 -11.93
N ALA A 206 27.06 -11.36 -11.36
CA ALA A 206 25.67 -10.96 -11.52
C ALA A 206 25.37 -10.62 -12.99
N LEU A 207 24.77 -11.55 -13.72
CA LEU A 207 23.94 -11.23 -14.86
C LEU A 207 22.53 -10.94 -14.33
N SER A 208 22.12 -9.68 -14.42
CA SER A 208 20.81 -9.20 -13.95
C SER A 208 19.67 -9.90 -14.70
N ALA A 209 18.50 -9.99 -14.05
CA ALA A 209 17.28 -10.21 -14.83
C ALA A 209 17.16 -9.06 -15.84
N ASP A 210 16.80 -9.38 -17.07
CA ASP A 210 16.56 -8.39 -18.12
C ASP A 210 15.24 -8.75 -18.79
N VAL A 211 14.19 -8.11 -18.29
CA VAL A 211 12.81 -8.38 -18.70
C VAL A 211 12.11 -7.08 -19.01
N ASP A 212 11.42 -7.04 -20.15
CA ASP A 212 10.59 -5.89 -20.49
C ASP A 212 9.33 -5.92 -19.63
N SER A 213 9.25 -4.98 -18.68
CA SER A 213 8.12 -4.94 -17.79
C SER A 213 6.86 -4.34 -18.37
N THR A 214 6.97 -3.57 -19.44
CA THR A 214 5.81 -3.00 -20.13
C THR A 214 4.99 -4.14 -20.73
N VAL A 215 5.67 -5.09 -21.38
CA VAL A 215 5.05 -6.32 -21.90
C VAL A 215 4.46 -7.16 -20.78
N ILE A 216 5.21 -7.36 -19.68
CA ILE A 216 4.70 -8.09 -18.51
C ILE A 216 3.44 -7.42 -17.96
N SER A 217 3.42 -6.08 -17.84
CA SER A 217 2.29 -5.33 -17.30
C SER A 217 1.04 -5.43 -18.17
N ARG A 218 1.21 -5.39 -19.48
CA ARG A 218 0.11 -5.53 -20.44
C ARG A 218 -0.48 -6.94 -20.43
N LEU A 219 0.37 -7.96 -20.31
CA LEU A 219 -0.05 -9.35 -20.42
C LEU A 219 -0.49 -9.98 -19.08
N MET A 220 -0.04 -9.48 -17.93
CA MET A 220 -0.28 -10.15 -16.63
C MET A 220 -1.74 -10.26 -16.23
N ALA A 221 -2.59 -9.34 -16.70
CA ALA A 221 -4.03 -9.32 -16.43
C ALA A 221 -4.83 -10.18 -17.42
N HIS A 222 -4.19 -10.71 -18.47
CA HIS A 222 -4.84 -11.49 -19.51
C HIS A 222 -5.15 -12.92 -19.04
N ASP A 223 -6.30 -13.46 -19.44
CA ASP A 223 -6.78 -14.77 -19.02
C ASP A 223 -5.86 -15.93 -19.45
N ALA A 224 -5.08 -15.74 -20.52
CA ALA A 224 -4.06 -16.69 -20.97
C ALA A 224 -2.94 -16.93 -19.92
N PHE A 225 -2.75 -15.99 -18.98
CA PHE A 225 -1.75 -16.09 -17.90
C PHE A 225 -2.39 -16.39 -16.54
N ALA A 226 -3.69 -16.67 -16.50
CA ALA A 226 -4.37 -17.11 -15.29
C ALA A 226 -3.83 -18.46 -14.80
N HIS A 227 -4.16 -18.79 -13.55
CA HIS A 227 -3.84 -20.10 -12.97
C HIS A 227 -4.47 -21.23 -13.80
N GLY A 228 -3.69 -22.24 -14.16
CA GLY A 228 -4.11 -23.34 -15.05
C GLY A 228 -3.74 -23.14 -16.53
N ALA A 229 -3.62 -21.89 -17.00
CA ALA A 229 -3.14 -21.56 -18.34
C ALA A 229 -1.60 -21.38 -18.35
N LEU A 230 -1.04 -20.49 -19.17
CA LEU A 230 0.42 -20.35 -19.37
C LEU A 230 1.19 -19.96 -18.10
N GLY A 231 0.56 -19.15 -17.25
CA GLY A 231 1.07 -18.77 -15.93
C GLY A 231 2.28 -17.83 -15.94
N SER A 232 2.76 -17.52 -14.72
CA SER A 232 3.78 -16.49 -14.46
C SER A 232 5.14 -16.78 -15.11
N SER A 233 5.53 -18.06 -15.24
CA SER A 233 6.82 -18.41 -15.85
C SER A 233 6.87 -18.09 -17.34
N ALA A 234 5.78 -18.36 -18.07
CA ALA A 234 5.66 -18.03 -19.47
C ALA A 234 5.71 -16.51 -19.70
N LEU A 235 5.04 -15.75 -18.82
CA LEU A 235 5.05 -14.29 -18.84
C LEU A 235 6.47 -13.71 -18.72
N MET A 236 7.27 -14.22 -17.79
CA MET A 236 8.66 -13.78 -17.60
C MET A 236 9.56 -14.12 -18.81
N ILE A 237 9.36 -15.29 -19.42
CA ILE A 237 10.11 -15.71 -20.62
C ILE A 237 9.76 -14.83 -21.82
N ILE A 238 8.48 -14.46 -21.99
CA ILE A 238 8.05 -13.52 -23.04
C ILE A 238 8.67 -12.14 -22.80
N GLY A 239 8.64 -11.64 -21.56
CA GLY A 239 9.28 -10.36 -21.22
C GLY A 239 10.79 -10.36 -21.47
N ALA A 240 11.48 -11.47 -21.17
CA ALA A 240 12.89 -11.64 -21.46
C ALA A 240 13.18 -11.68 -22.96
N LEU A 241 12.41 -12.45 -23.74
CA LEU A 241 12.57 -12.55 -25.19
C LEU A 241 12.22 -11.25 -25.93
N HIS A 242 11.34 -10.43 -25.36
CA HIS A 242 11.05 -9.10 -25.89
C HIS A 242 12.18 -8.12 -25.62
N ALA A 243 12.72 -8.10 -24.39
CA ALA A 243 13.87 -7.27 -24.03
C ALA A 243 15.12 -7.62 -24.84
N ARG A 244 15.38 -8.93 -25.05
CA ARG A 244 16.47 -9.43 -25.88
C ARG A 244 15.97 -10.51 -26.84
N PRO A 245 15.82 -10.20 -28.14
CA PRO A 245 15.47 -11.19 -29.13
C PRO A 245 16.55 -12.29 -29.28
N ALA A 246 16.15 -13.48 -29.68
CA ALA A 246 17.03 -14.61 -30.04
C ALA A 246 17.98 -15.09 -28.92
N GLN A 247 17.40 -15.66 -27.86
CA GLN A 247 18.16 -16.16 -26.70
C GLN A 247 18.20 -17.69 -26.62
N THR A 248 19.30 -18.26 -26.15
CA THR A 248 19.38 -19.68 -25.81
C THR A 248 18.55 -20.01 -24.55
N ALA A 249 18.23 -21.29 -24.34
CA ALA A 249 17.55 -21.71 -23.11
C ALA A 249 18.37 -21.40 -21.83
N GLY A 250 19.71 -21.42 -21.93
CA GLY A 250 20.61 -21.06 -20.82
C GLY A 250 20.56 -19.58 -20.48
N GLU A 251 20.59 -18.72 -21.51
CA GLU A 251 20.42 -17.27 -21.35
C GLU A 251 19.06 -16.94 -20.75
N LEU A 252 17.98 -17.59 -21.20
CA LEU A 252 16.64 -17.37 -20.67
C LEU A 252 16.50 -17.72 -19.20
N VAL A 253 17.24 -18.71 -18.68
CA VAL A 253 17.25 -19.01 -17.23
C VAL A 253 17.73 -17.80 -16.44
N VAL A 254 18.75 -17.10 -16.96
CA VAL A 254 19.36 -15.93 -16.35
C VAL A 254 18.45 -14.71 -16.51
N THR A 255 18.10 -14.36 -17.76
CA THR A 255 17.37 -13.12 -18.07
C THR A 255 15.96 -13.12 -17.52
N SER A 256 15.25 -14.26 -17.55
CA SER A 256 13.89 -14.37 -16.99
C SER A 256 13.86 -14.68 -15.49
N SER A 257 14.99 -15.03 -14.87
CA SER A 257 15.08 -15.53 -13.49
C SER A 257 14.15 -16.73 -13.20
N VAL A 258 13.87 -17.55 -14.22
CA VAL A 258 13.07 -18.78 -14.12
C VAL A 258 14.01 -19.99 -14.05
N SER A 259 13.70 -20.98 -13.21
CA SER A 259 14.53 -22.18 -13.09
C SER A 259 14.64 -22.95 -14.41
N ARG A 260 15.79 -23.60 -14.65
CA ARG A 260 16.06 -24.37 -15.87
C ARG A 260 14.92 -25.31 -16.26
N ALA A 261 14.48 -26.19 -15.36
CA ALA A 261 13.38 -27.11 -15.62
C ALA A 261 12.06 -26.41 -15.98
N THR A 262 11.84 -25.21 -15.45
CA THR A 262 10.63 -24.42 -15.73
C THR A 262 10.74 -23.67 -17.05
N VAL A 263 11.93 -23.20 -17.43
CA VAL A 263 12.20 -22.60 -18.75
C VAL A 263 11.89 -23.62 -19.85
N TYR A 264 12.46 -24.82 -19.80
CA TYR A 264 12.19 -25.85 -20.82
C TYR A 264 10.70 -26.19 -20.93
N ARG A 265 10.02 -26.45 -19.80
CA ARG A 265 8.58 -26.76 -19.80
C ARG A 265 7.73 -25.61 -20.34
N SER A 266 8.09 -24.38 -20.02
CA SER A 266 7.34 -23.19 -20.46
C SER A 266 7.58 -22.89 -21.93
N LEU A 267 8.82 -23.06 -22.43
CA LEU A 267 9.16 -22.91 -23.85
C LEU A 267 8.42 -23.93 -24.70
N ASP A 268 8.39 -25.20 -24.29
CA ASP A 268 7.60 -26.23 -24.97
C ASP A 268 6.12 -25.84 -25.07
N ARG A 269 5.53 -25.40 -23.95
CA ARG A 269 4.13 -24.97 -23.91
C ARG A 269 3.87 -23.76 -24.80
N LEU A 270 4.76 -22.76 -24.79
CA LEU A 270 4.66 -21.59 -25.64
C LEU A 270 4.80 -21.94 -27.12
N ALA A 271 5.69 -22.88 -27.46
CA ALA A 271 5.92 -23.35 -28.83
C ALA A 271 4.68 -24.09 -29.37
N ARG A 272 4.02 -24.90 -28.54
CA ARG A 272 2.76 -25.58 -28.90
C ARG A 272 1.64 -24.62 -29.29
N HIS A 273 1.66 -23.38 -28.78
CA HIS A 273 0.70 -22.34 -29.15
C HIS A 273 1.19 -21.43 -30.29
N GLY A 274 2.39 -21.67 -30.81
CA GLY A 274 3.00 -20.85 -31.86
C GLY A 274 3.44 -19.46 -31.38
N LEU A 275 3.63 -19.28 -30.06
CA LEU A 275 3.99 -17.98 -29.46
C LEU A 275 5.51 -17.73 -29.45
N VAL A 276 6.29 -18.81 -29.45
CA VAL A 276 7.74 -18.79 -29.59
C VAL A 276 8.17 -19.80 -30.66
N ARG A 277 9.30 -19.53 -31.31
CA ARG A 277 9.90 -20.43 -32.30
C ARG A 277 11.35 -20.69 -31.93
N ARG A 278 11.81 -21.91 -32.21
CA ARG A 278 13.21 -22.29 -32.08
C ARG A 278 13.89 -22.16 -33.44
N ILE A 279 15.01 -21.44 -33.50
CA ILE A 279 15.87 -21.33 -34.68
C ILE A 279 17.28 -21.76 -34.24
N GLY A 280 17.71 -22.95 -34.66
CA GLY A 280 18.95 -23.55 -34.14
C GLY A 280 18.87 -23.78 -32.63
N GLU A 281 19.74 -23.11 -31.87
CA GLU A 281 19.78 -23.19 -30.40
C GLU A 281 19.03 -22.05 -29.70
N THR A 282 18.61 -21.03 -30.44
CA THR A 282 17.96 -19.84 -29.88
C THR A 282 16.45 -19.91 -30.03
N TRP A 283 15.77 -19.21 -29.12
CA TRP A 283 14.34 -19.01 -29.08
C TRP A 283 14.03 -17.56 -29.40
N ILE A 284 13.01 -17.35 -30.23
CA ILE A 284 12.50 -16.03 -30.60
C ILE A 284 11.00 -15.97 -30.35
N LEU A 285 10.47 -14.78 -30.06
CA LEU A 285 9.03 -14.54 -30.12
C LEU A 285 8.55 -14.70 -31.57
N ALA A 286 7.38 -15.31 -31.75
CA ALA A 286 6.76 -15.33 -33.07
C ALA A 286 6.39 -13.88 -33.48
N PRO A 287 6.48 -13.51 -34.77
CA PRO A 287 6.25 -12.14 -35.25
C PRO A 287 4.90 -11.54 -34.83
N ARG A 288 3.90 -12.39 -34.59
CA ARG A 288 2.54 -12.02 -34.19
C ARG A 288 2.21 -12.33 -32.72
N ALA A 289 3.19 -12.78 -31.94
CA ALA A 289 2.96 -13.15 -30.54
C ALA A 289 2.49 -11.95 -29.70
N LEU A 290 2.81 -10.71 -30.09
CA LEU A 290 2.39 -9.50 -29.39
C LEU A 290 1.38 -8.65 -30.18
N GLU A 291 0.83 -9.17 -31.29
CA GLU A 291 -0.24 -8.50 -32.03
C GLU A 291 -1.45 -8.26 -31.10
N GLY A 292 -2.02 -7.06 -31.16
CA GLY A 292 -3.09 -6.61 -30.27
C GLY A 292 -2.63 -5.96 -28.95
N PHE A 293 -1.33 -5.98 -28.62
CA PHE A 293 -0.79 -5.41 -27.37
C PHE A 293 0.17 -4.22 -27.57
N GLY A 294 0.16 -3.61 -28.76
CA GLY A 294 0.69 -2.25 -28.98
C GLY A 294 2.17 -2.12 -29.30
N ASN A 295 2.96 -3.20 -29.30
CA ASN A 295 4.35 -3.20 -29.78
C ASN A 295 4.53 -4.38 -30.75
N SER A 296 4.35 -4.13 -32.05
CA SER A 296 4.89 -5.02 -33.07
C SER A 296 6.42 -4.89 -33.03
N LEU A 297 7.15 -6.01 -32.97
CA LEU A 297 8.60 -5.99 -33.18
C LEU A 297 8.93 -5.33 -34.54
N PRO A 298 10.04 -4.59 -34.67
CA PRO A 298 10.51 -4.14 -35.98
C PRO A 298 10.65 -5.34 -36.91
N GLU A 299 9.97 -5.26 -38.04
CA GLU A 299 9.78 -6.36 -38.98
C GLU A 299 11.11 -6.72 -39.66
N ALA A 300 11.70 -7.88 -39.33
CA ALA A 300 12.67 -8.52 -40.20
C ALA A 300 11.93 -9.52 -41.10
N VAL A 301 11.43 -9.02 -42.23
CA VAL A 301 10.86 -9.82 -43.32
C VAL A 301 11.95 -10.71 -43.89
N THR A 302 11.91 -12.02 -43.60
CA THR A 302 12.25 -13.10 -44.56
C THR A 302 12.02 -14.47 -43.93
N ALA A 303 10.85 -15.08 -44.16
CA ALA A 303 10.70 -16.54 -44.29
C ALA A 303 9.22 -16.93 -44.54
N PRO A 304 8.89 -17.58 -45.67
CA PRO A 304 7.56 -18.10 -45.95
C PRO A 304 7.40 -19.48 -45.31
N HIS A 305 6.76 -19.54 -44.14
CA HIS A 305 5.97 -20.66 -43.61
C HIS A 305 5.41 -20.22 -42.24
N LEU A 306 4.37 -19.40 -42.28
CA LEU A 306 3.73 -18.83 -41.09
C LEU A 306 2.78 -19.86 -40.47
N VAL A 307 3.24 -20.58 -39.44
CA VAL A 307 2.31 -21.11 -38.43
C VAL A 307 1.69 -19.90 -37.75
N LEU A 308 0.38 -19.71 -37.94
CA LEU A 308 -0.37 -18.63 -37.31
C LEU A 308 -0.25 -18.77 -35.79
N SER A 309 0.30 -17.76 -35.12
CA SER A 309 0.28 -17.71 -33.66
C SER A 309 -1.17 -17.70 -33.20
N HIS A 310 -1.53 -18.56 -32.25
CA HIS A 310 -2.84 -18.47 -31.63
C HIS A 310 -2.90 -17.15 -30.86
N GLY A 311 -3.92 -16.32 -31.14
CA GLY A 311 -4.16 -15.11 -30.36
C GLY A 311 -4.33 -15.44 -28.88
N TRP A 312 -4.01 -14.49 -27.99
CA TRP A 312 -4.05 -14.72 -26.55
C TRP A 312 -5.44 -15.17 -26.05
N ASP A 313 -6.52 -14.67 -26.67
CA ASP A 313 -7.89 -15.10 -26.39
C ASP A 313 -8.14 -16.57 -26.78
N THR A 314 -7.55 -17.01 -27.89
CA THR A 314 -7.62 -18.42 -28.31
C THR A 314 -6.88 -19.31 -27.31
N VAL A 315 -5.71 -18.88 -26.82
CA VAL A 315 -4.98 -19.60 -25.77
C VAL A 315 -5.81 -19.67 -24.48
N ALA A 316 -6.43 -18.57 -24.07
CA ALA A 316 -7.32 -18.56 -22.91
C ALA A 316 -8.52 -19.51 -23.09
N THR A 317 -9.08 -19.58 -24.30
CA THR A 317 -10.19 -20.49 -24.63
C THR A 317 -9.76 -21.96 -24.56
N ILE A 318 -8.60 -22.30 -25.12
CA ILE A 318 -8.04 -23.66 -25.09
C ILE A 318 -7.81 -24.13 -23.65
N HIS A 319 -7.35 -23.25 -22.75
CA HIS A 319 -7.14 -23.58 -21.35
C HIS A 319 -8.39 -23.39 -20.47
N GLY A 320 -9.54 -23.03 -21.06
CA GLY A 320 -10.79 -22.81 -20.33
C GLY A 320 -10.76 -21.62 -19.36
N THR A 321 -9.82 -20.69 -19.52
CA THR A 321 -9.66 -19.50 -18.67
C THR A 321 -10.30 -18.24 -19.25
N ALA A 322 -10.81 -18.30 -20.47
CA ALA A 322 -11.45 -17.16 -21.13
C ALA A 322 -12.60 -16.56 -20.30
N GLY A 323 -12.54 -15.24 -20.09
CA GLY A 323 -13.51 -14.48 -19.33
C GLY A 323 -13.34 -14.55 -17.81
N LEU A 324 -12.32 -15.23 -17.28
CA LEU A 324 -12.13 -15.38 -15.84
C LEU A 324 -11.84 -14.03 -15.15
N ALA A 325 -10.98 -13.21 -15.74
CA ALA A 325 -10.66 -11.87 -15.24
C ALA A 325 -11.88 -10.93 -15.30
N ALA A 326 -12.68 -11.01 -16.37
CA ALA A 326 -13.92 -10.24 -16.49
C ALA A 326 -14.95 -10.66 -15.43
N ARG A 327 -15.23 -11.97 -15.28
CA ARG A 327 -16.13 -12.51 -14.26
C ARG A 327 -15.69 -12.12 -12.85
N ARG A 328 -14.39 -12.20 -12.56
CA ARG A 328 -13.81 -11.78 -11.27
C ARG A 328 -14.04 -10.29 -11.03
N ARG A 329 -13.75 -9.43 -12.02
CA ARG A 329 -13.98 -7.97 -11.91
C ARG A 329 -15.45 -7.64 -11.69
N THR A 330 -16.37 -8.28 -12.42
CA THR A 330 -17.82 -8.08 -12.27
C THR A 330 -18.32 -8.51 -10.90
N LEU A 331 -17.94 -9.72 -10.45
CA LEU A 331 -18.28 -10.21 -9.11
C LEU A 331 -17.78 -9.23 -8.04
N HIS A 332 -16.53 -8.80 -8.15
CA HIS A 332 -15.93 -7.89 -7.16
C HIS A 332 -16.55 -6.49 -7.22
N ALA A 333 -16.98 -6.02 -8.39
CA ALA A 333 -17.72 -4.77 -8.54
C ALA A 333 -19.10 -4.86 -7.88
N ALA A 334 -19.81 -5.98 -8.06
CA ALA A 334 -21.09 -6.24 -7.40
C ALA A 334 -20.91 -6.28 -5.87
N GLU A 335 -19.92 -7.02 -5.36
CA GLU A 335 -19.61 -7.06 -3.93
C GLU A 335 -19.27 -5.67 -3.36
N ARG A 336 -18.49 -4.85 -4.08
CA ARG A 336 -18.19 -3.46 -3.66
C ARG A 336 -19.45 -2.60 -3.60
N THR A 337 -20.35 -2.78 -4.56
CA THR A 337 -21.61 -2.04 -4.60
C THR A 337 -22.52 -2.44 -3.45
N ALA A 338 -22.65 -3.75 -3.19
CA ALA A 338 -23.39 -4.28 -2.05
C ALA A 338 -22.81 -3.79 -0.71
N TYR A 339 -21.48 -3.86 -0.55
CA TYR A 339 -20.81 -3.37 0.65
C TYR A 339 -20.99 -1.86 0.85
N ARG A 340 -20.95 -1.05 -0.22
CA ARG A 340 -21.25 0.39 -0.16
C ARG A 340 -22.68 0.64 0.29
N ALA A 341 -23.66 -0.11 -0.23
CA ALA A 341 -25.05 0.01 0.17
C ALA A 341 -25.24 -0.35 1.66
N VAL A 342 -24.54 -1.37 2.17
CA VAL A 342 -24.54 -1.71 3.60
C VAL A 342 -23.94 -0.58 4.43
N LEU A 343 -22.79 -0.02 4.03
CA LEU A 343 -22.19 1.12 4.72
C LEU A 343 -23.09 2.36 4.72
N GLU A 344 -23.79 2.63 3.63
CA GLU A 344 -24.76 3.74 3.53
C GLU A 344 -25.97 3.52 4.43
N ARG A 345 -26.48 2.29 4.50
CA ARG A 345 -27.55 1.92 5.45
C ARG A 345 -27.10 2.12 6.90
N LEU A 346 -25.89 1.66 7.24
CA LEU A 346 -25.30 1.86 8.57
C LEU A 346 -25.03 3.33 8.88
N ALA A 347 -24.63 4.14 7.89
CA ALA A 347 -24.49 5.58 8.06
C ALA A 347 -25.85 6.28 8.25
N GLY A 348 -26.89 5.83 7.54
CA GLY A 348 -28.27 6.30 7.73
C GLY A 348 -28.78 6.05 9.15
N HIS A 349 -28.48 4.90 9.74
CA HIS A 349 -28.78 4.62 11.15
C HIS A 349 -27.99 5.48 12.15
N ARG A 350 -26.86 6.08 11.74
CA ARG A 350 -26.02 6.97 12.55
C ARG A 350 -26.37 8.46 12.41
N SER A 351 -27.38 8.80 11.61
CA SER A 351 -27.63 10.18 11.15
C SER A 351 -29.02 10.70 11.51
N THR A 352 -29.48 10.50 12.74
CA THR A 352 -30.58 11.31 13.27
C THR A 352 -30.08 12.09 14.48
N ALA A 353 -29.40 13.20 14.20
CA ALA A 353 -29.23 14.25 15.19
C ALA A 353 -30.62 14.68 15.64
N VAL A 354 -30.98 14.39 16.90
CA VAL A 354 -32.26 14.80 17.46
C VAL A 354 -32.14 16.30 17.77
N VAL A 355 -32.99 17.11 17.13
CA VAL A 355 -33.15 18.52 17.50
C VAL A 355 -33.98 18.55 18.77
N ILE A 356 -33.35 18.80 19.91
CA ILE A 356 -34.04 19.05 21.18
C ILE A 356 -34.15 20.56 21.34
N VAL A 357 -35.37 21.06 21.55
CA VAL A 357 -35.61 22.47 21.90
C VAL A 357 -35.53 22.61 23.42
N ARG A 358 -34.59 23.42 23.92
CA ARG A 358 -34.48 23.78 25.33
C ARG A 358 -34.43 25.31 25.42
N ASP A 359 -35.29 25.91 26.25
CA ASP A 359 -35.37 27.36 26.48
C ASP A 359 -35.49 28.21 25.19
N GLY A 360 -36.26 27.72 24.20
CA GLY A 360 -36.51 28.43 22.95
C GLY A 360 -35.34 28.43 21.95
N ARG A 361 -34.24 27.72 22.22
CA ARG A 361 -33.10 27.56 21.30
C ARG A 361 -33.02 26.14 20.74
N GLN A 362 -32.86 26.03 19.42
CA GLN A 362 -32.64 24.76 18.74
C GLN A 362 -31.17 24.33 18.94
N VAL A 363 -30.94 23.17 19.55
CA VAL A 363 -29.60 22.61 19.71
C VAL A 363 -29.48 21.35 18.85
N LEU A 364 -28.48 21.35 17.96
CA LEU A 364 -28.17 20.24 17.09
C LEU A 364 -27.28 19.26 17.87
N VAL A 365 -27.85 18.17 18.35
CA VAL A 365 -27.11 17.14 19.10
C VAL A 365 -26.54 16.14 18.09
N PRO A 366 -25.21 16.05 17.90
CA PRO A 366 -24.62 15.00 17.07
C PRO A 366 -25.06 13.63 17.59
N ALA A 367 -25.36 12.69 16.68
CA ALA A 367 -25.69 11.33 17.09
C ALA A 367 -24.56 10.83 18.01
N PRO A 368 -24.88 10.39 19.25
CA PRO A 368 -23.86 9.92 20.16
C PRO A 368 -23.13 8.75 19.51
N ARG A 369 -21.81 8.72 19.64
CA ARG A 369 -21.10 7.49 19.30
C ARG A 369 -21.60 6.39 20.25
N PRO A 370 -21.65 5.11 19.82
CA PRO A 370 -22.07 4.01 20.69
C PRO A 370 -21.27 3.93 22.00
N ASP A 371 -20.07 4.51 22.01
CA ASP A 371 -19.10 4.55 23.11
C ASP A 371 -19.05 5.89 23.88
N GLU A 372 -19.79 6.94 23.47
CA GLU A 372 -19.77 8.25 24.14
C GLU A 372 -21.10 8.53 24.86
N VAL A 373 -21.08 8.48 26.19
CA VAL A 373 -22.23 8.81 27.05
C VAL A 373 -22.51 10.32 26.94
N PRO A 374 -23.70 10.77 26.48
CA PRO A 374 -23.97 12.19 26.28
C PRO A 374 -23.83 12.99 27.59
N PRO A 375 -23.27 14.21 27.57
CA PRO A 375 -23.05 15.03 28.77
C PRO A 375 -24.30 15.28 29.62
N LEU A 376 -25.48 15.27 28.98
CA LEU A 376 -26.79 15.45 29.62
C LEU A 376 -27.18 14.31 30.56
N VAL A 377 -26.56 13.15 30.39
CA VAL A 377 -26.82 11.91 31.14
C VAL A 377 -25.76 11.71 32.23
N GLN A 378 -24.79 12.63 32.34
CA GLN A 378 -23.69 12.57 33.30
C GLN A 378 -23.99 13.45 34.52
N VAL A 379 -23.84 12.88 35.73
CA VAL A 379 -23.86 13.64 36.99
C VAL A 379 -22.42 13.91 37.44
N ARG A 380 -22.18 15.05 38.10
CA ARG A 380 -20.93 15.27 38.85
C ARG A 380 -20.71 14.06 39.77
N ASN A 381 -19.57 13.38 39.62
CA ASN A 381 -19.14 12.11 40.25
C ASN A 381 -19.24 10.84 39.40
N GLY A 382 -19.46 10.93 38.08
CA GLY A 382 -19.40 9.76 37.19
C GLY A 382 -20.60 8.82 37.29
N CYS A 383 -21.70 9.28 37.90
CA CYS A 383 -22.98 8.57 37.89
C CYS A 383 -23.76 8.89 36.62
N VAL A 384 -24.57 7.93 36.19
CA VAL A 384 -25.41 8.02 34.98
C VAL A 384 -26.84 8.34 35.40
N LEU A 385 -27.51 9.26 34.70
CA LEU A 385 -28.95 9.47 34.85
C LEU A 385 -29.71 8.52 33.93
N ASP A 386 -30.77 7.90 34.42
CA ASP A 386 -31.71 7.22 33.55
C ASP A 386 -32.42 8.29 32.68
N PRO A 387 -32.33 8.22 31.34
CA PRO A 387 -32.93 9.22 30.44
C PRO A 387 -34.47 9.22 30.47
N VAL A 388 -35.10 8.15 30.96
CA VAL A 388 -36.57 8.03 31.07
C VAL A 388 -37.07 8.61 32.39
N THR A 389 -36.37 8.33 33.49
CA THR A 389 -36.83 8.72 34.83
C THR A 389 -36.14 9.96 35.40
N GLY A 390 -35.02 10.38 34.80
CA GLY A 390 -34.19 11.49 35.26
C GLY A 390 -33.48 11.23 36.60
N ARG A 391 -33.52 9.99 37.10
CA ARG A 391 -32.92 9.60 38.39
C ARG A 391 -31.55 8.95 38.20
N PRO A 392 -30.65 9.03 39.19
CA PRO A 392 -29.36 8.33 39.12
C PRO A 392 -29.58 6.82 39.00
N ALA A 393 -29.06 6.22 37.93
CA ALA A 393 -28.99 4.79 37.76
C ALA A 393 -27.83 4.27 38.62
N ALA A 394 -28.16 3.70 39.78
CA ALA A 394 -27.18 3.31 40.80
C ALA A 394 -26.13 2.33 40.25
N ASP A 395 -26.55 1.45 39.35
CA ASP A 395 -25.77 0.36 38.79
C ASP A 395 -24.88 0.80 37.63
N TRP A 396 -24.99 2.03 37.13
CA TRP A 396 -24.21 2.49 35.98
C TRP A 396 -23.23 3.61 36.37
N ARG A 397 -22.00 3.49 35.86
CA ARG A 397 -20.91 4.46 36.06
C ARG A 397 -20.22 4.83 34.75
N ILE A 398 -19.60 5.99 34.73
CA ILE A 398 -18.79 6.48 33.62
C ILE A 398 -17.32 6.38 34.01
N ALA A 399 -16.57 5.62 33.22
CA ALA A 399 -15.14 5.47 33.34
C ALA A 399 -14.39 6.77 33.01
N THR A 400 -13.13 6.86 33.44
CA THR A 400 -12.24 8.01 33.13
C THR A 400 -11.96 8.15 31.63
N ASP A 401 -12.14 7.09 30.84
CA ASP A 401 -12.05 7.11 29.38
C ASP A 401 -13.38 7.42 28.67
N GLY A 402 -14.46 7.69 29.43
CA GLY A 402 -15.77 8.08 28.93
C GLY A 402 -16.77 6.93 28.70
N ARG A 403 -16.37 5.69 28.97
CA ARG A 403 -17.21 4.49 28.74
C ARG A 403 -18.22 4.24 29.86
N LEU A 404 -19.36 3.65 29.51
CA LEU A 404 -20.39 3.22 30.45
C LEU A 404 -20.03 1.84 31.03
N ILE A 405 -20.04 1.69 32.35
CA ILE A 405 -19.76 0.44 33.06
C ILE A 405 -20.96 0.10 33.95
N LEU A 406 -21.46 -1.13 33.86
CA LEU A 406 -22.42 -1.69 34.79
C LEU A 406 -21.66 -2.23 36.01
N ILE A 407 -22.00 -1.75 37.20
CA ILE A 407 -21.45 -2.20 38.48
C ILE A 407 -22.59 -2.86 39.24
N THR A 408 -22.45 -4.14 39.54
CA THR A 408 -23.39 -4.83 40.42
C THR A 408 -22.96 -4.70 41.89
N PRO A 409 -23.87 -4.77 42.87
CA PRO A 409 -23.53 -4.67 44.30
C PRO A 409 -22.55 -5.75 44.81
N ALA A 410 -22.36 -6.83 44.05
CA ALA A 410 -21.44 -7.92 44.36
C ALA A 410 -20.05 -7.76 43.70
N ASP A 411 -19.85 -6.75 42.84
CA ASP A 411 -18.61 -6.62 42.08
C ASP A 411 -17.46 -6.09 42.94
N ARG A 412 -16.53 -6.99 43.26
CA ARG A 412 -15.20 -6.69 43.83
C ARG A 412 -14.09 -6.60 42.77
N ARG A 413 -14.48 -6.64 41.49
CA ARG A 413 -13.56 -6.67 40.33
C ARG A 413 -12.86 -5.33 40.16
N SER A 414 -11.58 -5.38 39.79
CA SER A 414 -10.79 -4.20 39.45
C SER A 414 -11.28 -3.57 38.13
N TYR A 415 -10.90 -2.30 37.88
CA TYR A 415 -11.29 -1.59 36.66
C TYR A 415 -10.91 -2.35 35.38
N ASP A 416 -9.72 -2.94 35.34
CA ASP A 416 -9.26 -3.70 34.18
C ASP A 416 -10.06 -4.99 33.97
N GLU A 417 -10.50 -5.64 35.05
CA GLU A 417 -11.37 -6.82 35.01
C GLU A 417 -12.80 -6.47 34.55
N LEU A 418 -13.30 -5.29 34.91
CA LEU A 418 -14.59 -4.78 34.43
C LEU A 418 -14.52 -4.39 32.94
N ALA A 419 -13.42 -3.78 32.51
CA ALA A 419 -13.18 -3.46 31.10
C ALA A 419 -13.04 -4.73 30.23
N ALA A 420 -12.40 -5.78 30.76
CA ALA A 420 -12.31 -7.08 30.09
C ALA A 420 -13.67 -7.79 30.01
N ALA A 421 -14.43 -7.82 31.11
CA ALA A 421 -15.78 -8.41 31.13
C ALA A 421 -16.75 -7.68 30.19
N HIS A 422 -16.63 -6.36 30.06
CA HIS A 422 -17.40 -5.58 29.07
C HIS A 422 -17.00 -5.93 27.63
N ALA A 423 -15.71 -6.10 27.33
CA ALA A 423 -15.25 -6.52 26.01
C ALA A 423 -15.74 -7.93 25.64
N GLU A 424 -15.81 -8.82 26.62
CA GLU A 424 -16.32 -10.19 26.46
C GLU A 424 -17.84 -10.20 26.23
N ALA A 425 -18.61 -9.46 27.05
CA ALA A 425 -20.06 -9.31 26.88
C ALA A 425 -20.44 -8.65 25.53
N LEU A 426 -19.64 -7.69 25.06
CA LEU A 426 -19.81 -7.07 23.74
C LEU A 426 -19.55 -8.09 22.62
N SER A 427 -18.53 -8.93 22.76
CA SER A 427 -18.20 -9.99 21.81
C SER A 427 -19.26 -11.09 21.77
N GLU A 428 -19.86 -11.45 22.91
CA GLU A 428 -20.97 -12.40 22.96
C GLU A 428 -22.23 -11.80 22.30
N TRP A 429 -22.54 -10.53 22.57
CA TRP A 429 -23.69 -9.86 21.98
C TRP A 429 -23.55 -9.68 20.45
N GLU A 430 -22.35 -9.39 19.96
CA GLU A 430 -22.04 -9.33 18.53
C GLU A 430 -22.02 -10.71 17.85
N SER A 431 -21.89 -11.80 18.61
CA SER A 431 -21.92 -13.17 18.07
C SER A 431 -23.33 -13.74 17.91
N VAL A 432 -24.32 -13.13 18.57
CA VAL A 432 -25.74 -13.53 18.55
C VAL A 432 -26.58 -12.69 17.56
N ALA A 433 -26.01 -11.61 17.01
CA ALA A 433 -26.57 -10.74 15.98
C ALA A 433 -25.96 -11.03 14.59
#